data_AF-A0A1D2RU02-F1
#
_entry.id   AF-A0A1D2RU02-F1
#
_cell.length_a   1.000
_cell.length_b   1.000
_cell.length_c   1.000
_cell.angle_alpha   90.00
_cell.angle_beta   90.00
_cell.angle_gamma   90.00
#
_symmetry.space_group_name_H-M   'P 1'
#
loop_
_entity.id
_entity.type
_entity.pdbx_description
1 polymer ?
#
loop_
_entity_poly.entity_id
_entity_poly.type
_entity_poly.pdbx_seq_one_letter_code
_entity_poly.pdbx_strand_id
1 'polypeptide(L)'
;MQHVSSEMQACIRSCLDCYQHCQHTALTTCLEKGGEHVAPDHFRLMIDCAEACRAAAALMINHSPYHAEFCRVCAQICRDCAASCDGLDGMEACVRACRECAQACEAMAASP
;
A
#
# COMPACT_ATOMS: atom_id res chain seq x y z
N MET A 1 -27.61 8.07 -0.12
CA MET A 1 -26.19 7.97 -0.54
C MET A 1 -25.37 7.92 0.73
N GLN A 2 -24.65 6.83 0.98
CA GLN A 2 -23.70 6.79 2.10
C GLN A 2 -22.55 7.75 1.75
N HIS A 3 -22.22 8.64 2.67
CA HIS A 3 -21.17 9.63 2.47
C HIS A 3 -19.86 9.04 3.00
N VAL A 4 -18.83 8.97 2.16
CA VAL A 4 -17.47 8.59 2.57
C VAL A 4 -16.97 9.59 3.61
N SER A 5 -16.55 9.12 4.79
CA SER A 5 -16.04 10.03 5.83
C SER A 5 -14.73 10.69 5.37
N SER A 6 -14.34 11.79 6.02
CA SER A 6 -13.08 12.47 5.68
C SER A 6 -11.86 11.56 5.90
N GLU A 7 -11.93 10.70 6.91
CA GLU A 7 -10.93 9.69 7.26
C GLU A 7 -10.88 8.58 6.20
N MET A 8 -12.03 8.10 5.75
CA MET A 8 -12.11 7.10 4.68
C MET A 8 -11.58 7.66 3.36
N GLN A 9 -11.91 8.91 3.02
CA GLN A 9 -11.38 9.57 1.84
C GLN A 9 -9.86 9.77 1.91
N ALA A 10 -9.32 10.08 3.10
CA ALA A 10 -7.88 10.14 3.31
C ALA A 10 -7.22 8.76 3.11
N CYS A 11 -7.79 7.71 3.69
CA CYS A 11 -7.28 6.34 3.54
C CYS A 11 -7.33 5.85 2.09
N ILE A 12 -8.41 6.15 1.35
CA ILE A 12 -8.53 5.84 -0.08
C ILE A 12 -7.37 6.49 -0.86
N ARG A 13 -7.08 7.77 -0.62
CA ARG A 13 -5.98 8.48 -1.29
C ARG A 13 -4.63 7.84 -0.98
N SER A 14 -4.34 7.60 0.30
CA SER A 14 -3.08 6.94 0.69
C SER A 14 -2.92 5.56 0.06
N CYS A 15 -4.00 4.77 -0.04
CA CYS A 15 -3.98 3.48 -0.73
C CYS A 15 -3.68 3.64 -2.22
N LEU A 16 -4.36 4.55 -2.92
CA LEU A 16 -4.15 4.74 -4.36
C LEU A 16 -2.77 5.31 -4.69
N ASP A 17 -2.23 6.18 -3.83
CA ASP A 17 -0.89 6.74 -3.97
C ASP A 17 0.17 5.65 -3.73
N CYS A 18 -0.01 4.84 -2.69
CA CYS A 18 0.89 3.70 -2.41
C CYS A 18 0.84 2.65 -3.52
N TYR A 19 -0.34 2.32 -4.05
CA TYR A 19 -0.50 1.43 -5.20
C TYR A 19 0.32 1.91 -6.40
N GLN A 20 0.18 3.19 -6.77
CA GLN A 20 0.90 3.78 -7.89
C GLN A 20 2.41 3.73 -7.66
N HIS A 21 2.88 4.08 -6.46
CA HIS A 21 4.30 4.05 -6.14
C HIS A 21 4.88 2.63 -6.16
N CYS A 22 4.27 1.68 -5.45
CA CYS A 22 4.77 0.30 -5.41
C CYS A 22 4.80 -0.32 -6.81
N GLN A 23 3.72 -0.18 -7.58
CA GLN A 23 3.64 -0.78 -8.91
C GLN A 23 4.60 -0.12 -9.90
N HIS A 24 4.65 1.22 -9.91
CA HIS A 24 5.57 1.95 -10.80
C HIS A 24 7.01 1.63 -10.45
N THR A 25 7.44 1.82 -9.20
CA THR A 25 8.83 1.58 -8.78
C THR A 25 9.26 0.15 -9.00
N ALA A 26 8.40 -0.85 -8.74
CA ALA A 26 8.72 -2.25 -9.04
C ALA A 26 8.97 -2.45 -10.54
N LEU A 27 8.06 -2.00 -11.39
CA LEU A 27 8.09 -2.30 -12.83
C LEU A 27 9.02 -1.40 -13.65
N THR A 28 9.48 -0.28 -13.10
CA THR A 28 10.42 0.63 -13.79
C THR A 28 11.78 0.60 -13.10
N THR A 29 11.88 1.16 -11.90
CA THR A 29 13.16 1.32 -11.19
C THR A 29 13.78 -0.02 -10.80
N CYS A 30 13.02 -0.93 -10.19
CA CYS A 30 13.58 -2.19 -9.69
C CYS A 30 14.02 -3.12 -10.82
N LEU A 31 13.19 -3.29 -11.86
CA LEU A 31 13.53 -4.13 -13.01
C LEU A 31 14.78 -3.64 -13.77
N GLU A 32 14.95 -2.32 -13.90
CA GLU A 32 16.14 -1.74 -14.56
C GLU A 32 17.41 -1.87 -13.70
N LYS A 33 17.29 -1.70 -12.38
CA LYS A 33 18.44 -1.82 -11.45
C LYS A 33 18.91 -3.27 -11.28
N GLY A 34 17.98 -4.22 -11.24
CA GLY A 34 18.31 -5.63 -10.97
C GLY A 34 18.91 -5.87 -9.59
N GLY A 35 19.58 -7.02 -9.39
CA GLY A 35 20.21 -7.37 -8.12
C GLY A 35 19.19 -7.51 -6.97
N GLU A 36 19.46 -6.86 -5.83
CA GLU A 36 18.58 -6.91 -4.65
C GLU A 36 17.19 -6.32 -4.93
N HIS A 37 17.07 -5.37 -5.86
CA HIS A 37 15.78 -4.79 -6.26
C HIS A 37 14.83 -5.78 -6.95
N VAL A 38 15.33 -6.91 -7.45
CA VAL A 38 14.52 -7.97 -8.06
C VAL A 38 14.66 -9.30 -7.34
N ALA A 39 15.16 -9.28 -6.09
CA ALA A 39 15.14 -10.44 -5.23
C ALA A 39 13.70 -10.97 -5.15
N PRO A 40 13.45 -12.29 -5.33
CA PRO A 40 12.10 -12.79 -5.56
C PRO A 40 11.08 -12.43 -4.49
N ASP A 41 11.49 -12.43 -3.22
CA ASP A 41 10.58 -12.12 -2.10
C ASP A 41 10.28 -10.63 -2.00
N HIS A 42 11.29 -9.76 -2.22
CA HIS A 42 11.11 -8.31 -2.29
C HIS A 42 10.17 -7.91 -3.43
N PHE A 43 10.43 -8.42 -4.63
CA PHE A 43 9.65 -8.04 -5.80
C PHE A 43 8.20 -8.51 -5.71
N ARG A 44 7.97 -9.74 -5.23
CA ARG A 44 6.60 -10.23 -4.97
C ARG A 44 5.88 -9.36 -3.96
N LEU A 45 6.55 -9.02 -2.86
CA LEU A 45 5.97 -8.18 -1.81
C LEU A 45 5.58 -6.78 -2.31
N MET A 46 6.36 -6.18 -3.22
CA MET A 46 5.98 -4.91 -3.85
C MET A 46 4.70 -5.04 -4.69
N ILE A 47 4.56 -6.12 -5.46
CA ILE A 47 3.35 -6.38 -6.26
C ILE A 47 2.15 -6.68 -5.36
N ASP A 48 2.34 -7.49 -4.33
CA ASP A 48 1.31 -7.79 -3.33
C ASP A 48 0.84 -6.52 -2.61
N CYS A 49 1.77 -5.63 -2.25
CA CYS A 49 1.46 -4.33 -1.66
C CYS A 49 0.64 -3.46 -2.61
N ALA A 50 1.02 -3.39 -3.89
CA ALA A 50 0.26 -2.63 -4.88
C ALA A 50 -1.18 -3.14 -5.00
N GLU A 51 -1.37 -4.45 -5.15
CA GLU A 51 -2.70 -5.04 -5.32
C GLU A 51 -3.55 -4.99 -4.05
N ALA A 52 -2.94 -5.17 -2.87
CA ALA A 52 -3.62 -4.99 -1.59
C ALA A 52 -4.10 -3.54 -1.42
N CYS A 53 -3.26 -2.55 -1.69
CA CYS A 53 -3.65 -1.14 -1.65
C CYS A 53 -4.80 -0.82 -2.61
N ARG A 54 -4.73 -1.32 -3.85
CA ARG A 54 -5.79 -1.15 -4.86
C ARG A 54 -7.11 -1.75 -4.39
N ALA A 55 -7.08 -2.95 -3.81
CA ALA A 55 -8.26 -3.63 -3.29
C ALA A 55 -8.84 -2.91 -2.05
N ALA A 56 -7.99 -2.44 -1.12
CA ALA A 56 -8.42 -1.69 0.05
C ALA A 56 -9.17 -0.40 -0.34
N ALA A 57 -8.61 0.36 -1.29
CA ALA A 57 -9.27 1.54 -1.85
C ALA A 57 -10.64 1.20 -2.46
N ALA A 58 -10.71 0.14 -3.27
CA ALA A 58 -11.96 -0.27 -3.90
C ALA A 58 -13.03 -0.69 -2.88
N LEU A 59 -12.66 -1.44 -1.83
CA LEU A 59 -13.60 -1.85 -0.78
C LEU A 59 -14.15 -0.65 0.00
N MET A 60 -13.33 0.36 0.27
CA MET A 60 -13.77 1.61 0.89
C MET A 60 -14.70 2.42 -0.04
N ILE A 61 -14.33 2.59 -1.32
CA ILE A 61 -15.16 3.27 -2.33
C ILE A 61 -16.54 2.61 -2.46
N ASN A 62 -16.57 1.28 -2.38
CA ASN A 62 -17.79 0.49 -2.51
C ASN A 62 -18.62 0.43 -1.21
N HIS A 63 -18.17 1.06 -0.11
CA HIS A 63 -18.76 0.93 1.23
C HIS A 63 -18.93 -0.55 1.66
N SER A 64 -17.95 -1.38 1.33
CA SER A 64 -17.98 -2.81 1.66
C SER A 64 -17.86 -3.01 3.17
N PRO A 65 -18.69 -3.85 3.82
CA PRO A 65 -18.55 -4.14 5.25
C PRO A 65 -17.22 -4.86 5.59
N TYR A 66 -16.50 -5.34 4.57
CA TYR A 66 -15.20 -5.98 4.72
C TYR A 66 -14.02 -4.99 4.69
N HIS A 67 -14.26 -3.68 4.50
CA HIS A 67 -13.16 -2.72 4.33
C HIS A 67 -12.23 -2.68 5.55
N ALA A 68 -12.77 -2.74 6.77
CA ALA A 68 -11.97 -2.60 8.00
C ALA A 68 -11.05 -3.82 8.22
N GLU A 69 -11.56 -5.04 8.03
CA GLU A 69 -10.77 -6.27 8.10
C GLU A 69 -9.68 -6.28 7.03
N PHE A 70 -10.03 -5.89 5.81
CA PHE A 70 -9.06 -5.84 4.71
C PHE A 70 -8.01 -4.74 4.89
N CYS A 71 -8.37 -3.58 5.45
CA CYS A 71 -7.42 -2.53 5.78
C CYS A 71 -6.37 -3.02 6.80
N ARG A 72 -6.74 -3.90 7.74
CA ARG A 72 -5.76 -4.52 8.66
C ARG A 72 -4.71 -5.33 7.91
N VAL A 73 -5.12 -6.13 6.94
CA VAL A 73 -4.20 -6.92 6.09
C VAL A 73 -3.34 -6.00 5.22
N CYS A 74 -3.96 -5.00 4.58
CA CYS A 74 -3.25 -4.01 3.76
C CYS A 74 -2.19 -3.26 4.58
N ALA A 75 -2.51 -2.84 5.81
CA ALA A 75 -1.54 -2.20 6.69
C ALA A 75 -0.32 -3.08 6.97
N GLN A 76 -0.53 -4.37 7.27
CA GLN A 76 0.57 -5.30 7.50
C GLN A 76 1.47 -5.43 6.26
N ILE A 77 0.87 -5.64 5.08
CA ILE A 77 1.61 -5.75 3.82
C ILE A 77 2.39 -4.44 3.54
N CYS A 78 1.80 -3.28 3.79
CA CYS A 78 2.48 -2.00 3.64
C CYS A 78 3.67 -1.85 4.60
N ARG A 79 3.57 -2.31 5.86
CA ARG A 79 4.68 -2.31 6.81
C ARG A 79 5.83 -3.19 6.32
N ASP A 80 5.50 -4.39 5.86
CA ASP A 80 6.49 -5.35 5.36
C ASP A 80 7.16 -4.83 4.08
N CYS A 81 6.39 -4.26 3.15
CA CYS A 81 6.89 -3.64 1.92
C CYS A 81 7.81 -2.46 2.24
N ALA A 82 7.41 -1.58 3.16
CA ALA A 82 8.25 -0.46 3.60
C ALA A 82 9.57 -0.95 4.18
N ALA A 83 9.56 -1.99 5.02
CA ALA A 83 10.77 -2.56 5.60
C ALA A 83 11.68 -3.21 4.55
N SER A 84 11.09 -3.90 3.56
CA SER A 84 11.84 -4.52 2.46
C SER A 84 12.42 -3.50 1.48
N CYS A 85 11.78 -2.35 1.31
CA CYS A 85 12.29 -1.25 0.49
C CYS A 85 13.36 -0.40 1.23
N ASP A 86 13.38 -0.44 2.56
CA ASP A 86 14.31 0.36 3.38
C ASP A 86 15.75 -0.13 3.19
N GLY A 87 16.66 0.79 2.88
CA GLY A 87 18.07 0.49 2.62
C GLY A 87 18.43 0.19 1.15
N LEU A 88 17.44 0.11 0.24
CA LEU A 88 17.68 0.02 -1.20
C LEU A 88 17.70 1.41 -1.86
N ASP A 89 18.64 1.63 -2.78
CA ASP A 89 18.86 2.93 -3.43
C ASP A 89 17.70 3.35 -4.34
N GLY A 90 17.14 4.55 -4.12
CA GLY A 90 16.04 5.10 -4.91
C GLY A 90 14.65 4.62 -4.48
N MET A 91 14.51 4.03 -3.29
CA MET A 91 13.24 3.48 -2.78
C MET A 91 12.55 4.40 -1.75
N GLU A 92 13.08 5.58 -1.46
CA GLU A 92 12.62 6.46 -0.37
C GLU A 92 11.16 6.90 -0.54
N ALA A 93 10.74 7.15 -1.78
CA ALA A 93 9.36 7.51 -2.09
C ALA A 93 8.40 6.33 -1.82
N CYS A 94 8.81 5.10 -2.18
CA CYS A 94 8.04 3.89 -1.94
C CYS A 94 7.90 3.63 -0.43
N VAL A 95 9.01 3.73 0.32
CA VAL A 95 9.03 3.58 1.79
C VAL A 95 8.08 4.58 2.46
N ARG A 96 8.12 5.86 2.06
CA ARG A 96 7.23 6.89 2.59
C ARG A 96 5.76 6.56 2.31
N ALA A 97 5.41 6.28 1.05
CA ALA A 97 4.04 5.97 0.66
C ALA A 97 3.49 4.74 1.40
N CYS A 98 4.30 3.68 1.55
CA CYS A 98 3.93 2.49 2.31
C CYS A 98 3.68 2.80 3.79
N ARG A 99 4.54 3.60 4.43
CA ARG A 99 4.39 3.97 5.85
C ARG A 99 3.13 4.82 6.09
N GLU A 100 2.86 5.78 5.21
CA GLU A 100 1.65 6.61 5.25
C GLU A 100 0.38 5.78 5.02
N CYS A 101 0.39 4.89 4.03
CA CYS A 101 -0.73 3.99 3.77
C CYS A 101 -0.98 3.03 4.93
N ALA A 102 0.07 2.46 5.53
CA ALA A 102 -0.08 1.58 6.69
C ALA A 102 -0.76 2.29 7.86
N GLN A 103 -0.36 3.53 8.18
CA GLN A 103 -0.97 4.32 9.26
C GLN A 103 -2.45 4.63 8.97
N ALA A 104 -2.79 5.00 7.74
CA ALA A 104 -4.17 5.27 7.35
C ALA A 104 -5.04 4.01 7.44
N CYS A 105 -4.52 2.88 6.96
CA CYS A 105 -5.21 1.59 7.01
C CYS A 105 -5.37 1.06 8.45
N GLU A 106 -4.40 1.28 9.33
CA GLU A 106 -4.50 0.95 10.77
C GLU A 106 -5.64 1.73 11.43
N ALA A 107 -5.73 3.04 11.16
CA ALA A 107 -6.83 3.88 11.67
C ALA A 107 -8.19 3.44 11.11
N MET A 108 -8.24 3.07 9.83
CA MET A 108 -9.46 2.57 9.19
C MET A 108 -9.89 1.21 9.75
N ALA A 109 -8.94 0.33 10.06
CA ALA A 109 -9.19 -0.98 10.65
C ALA A 109 -9.65 -0.92 12.12
N ALA A 110 -9.36 0.19 12.81
CA ALA A 110 -9.83 0.48 14.16
C ALA A 110 -11.17 1.24 14.20
N SER A 111 -11.68 1.67 13.04
CA SER A 111 -12.97 2.34 12.93
C SER A 111 -14.12 1.31 12.88
N PRO A 112 -15.24 1.55 13.58
CA PRO A 112 -16.35 0.60 13.69
C PRO A 112 -17.15 0.40 12.41
#